data_AF-A0A6A6Y3T5-F1
#
_entry.id   AF-A0A6A6Y3T5-F1
#
_cell.length_a   1.000
_cell.length_b   1.000
_cell.length_c   1.000
_cell.angle_alpha   90.00
_cell.angle_beta   90.00
_cell.angle_gamma   90.00
#
_symmetry.space_group_name_H-M   'P 1'
#
loop_
_entity.id
_entity.type
_entity.pdbx_description
1 polymer ?
#
loop_
_entity_poly.entity_id
_entity_poly.type
_entity_poly.pdbx_seq_one_letter_code
_entity_poly.pdbx_strand_id
1 'polypeptide(L)'
;VGSSKEKSELVKQLTKGRQQVFTATNALGLGINAPTIRAVVHVGTIRKMRHYAQESGRAGRDGRKSEAIIMHGFRTDKRGVVYK
;
A
#
# COMPACT_ATOMS: atom_id res chain seq x y z
N VAL A 1 -12.85 -11.34 -3.65
CA VAL A 1 -13.11 -10.98 -2.24
C VAL A 1 -13.49 -9.51 -2.13
N GLY A 2 -14.54 -9.21 -1.37
CA GLY A 2 -15.11 -7.87 -1.21
C GLY A 2 -15.98 -7.42 -2.38
N SER A 3 -17.27 -7.24 -2.13
CA SER A 3 -18.21 -6.53 -3.00
C SER A 3 -17.74 -5.09 -3.24
N SER A 4 -18.16 -4.47 -4.34
CA SER A 4 -17.85 -3.06 -4.63
C SER A 4 -18.30 -2.12 -3.50
N LYS A 5 -19.40 -2.48 -2.81
CA LYS A 5 -19.93 -1.75 -1.67
C LYS A 5 -18.98 -1.79 -0.47
N GLU A 6 -18.49 -2.98 -0.10
CA GLU A 6 -17.54 -3.14 1.01
C GLU A 6 -16.23 -2.40 0.72
N LYS A 7 -15.71 -2.52 -0.50
CA LYS A 7 -14.48 -1.80 -0.87
C LYS A 7 -14.67 -0.28 -0.83
N SER A 8 -15.83 0.23 -1.25
CA SER A 8 -16.15 1.67 -1.17
C SER A 8 -16.23 2.16 0.27
N GLU A 9 -16.80 1.36 1.18
CA GLU A 9 -16.89 1.73 2.59
C GLU A 9 -15.52 1.78 3.26
N LEU A 10 -14.63 0.83 2.96
CA LEU A 10 -13.25 0.85 3.43
C LEU A 10 -12.50 2.13 2.98
N VAL A 11 -12.67 2.52 1.71
CA VAL A 11 -12.08 3.77 1.19
C VAL A 11 -12.64 4.99 1.91
N LYS A 12 -13.95 5.04 2.20
CA LYS A 12 -14.56 6.14 2.97
C LYS A 12 -13.99 6.23 4.38
N GLN A 13 -13.79 5.09 5.06
CA GLN A 13 -13.21 5.06 6.41
C GLN A 13 -11.77 5.58 6.43
N LEU A 14 -10.98 5.22 5.41
CA LEU A 14 -9.63 5.73 5.21
C LEU A 14 -9.64 7.25 5.01
N THR A 15 -10.47 7.77 4.11
CA THR A 15 -10.52 9.22 3.82
C THR A 15 -11.03 10.04 5.02
N LYS A 16 -11.92 9.48 5.85
CA LYS A 16 -12.41 10.11 7.09
C LYS A 16 -11.42 10.03 8.25
N GLY A 17 -10.25 9.40 8.06
CA GLY A 17 -9.25 9.21 9.13
C GLY A 17 -9.72 8.27 10.25
N ARG A 18 -10.81 7.52 10.05
CA ARG A 18 -11.31 6.54 11.03
C ARG A 18 -10.49 5.25 11.01
N GLN A 19 -9.83 4.98 9.90
CA GLN A 19 -8.90 3.88 9.72
C GLN A 19 -7.48 4.43 9.54
N GLN A 20 -6.55 4.06 10.43
CA GLN A 20 -5.17 4.52 10.35
C GLN A 20 -4.31 3.70 9.37
N VAL A 21 -4.59 2.39 9.26
CA VAL A 21 -3.84 1.46 8.42
C VAL A 21 -4.81 0.69 7.53
N PHE A 22 -4.48 0.62 6.23
CA PHE A 22 -5.27 -0.11 5.25
C PHE A 22 -4.34 -0.98 4.40
N THR A 23 -4.68 -2.26 4.27
CA THR A 23 -3.93 -3.24 3.48
C THR A 23 -4.71 -3.61 2.23
N ALA A 24 -4.09 -3.49 1.07
CA ALA A 24 -4.68 -3.90 -0.20
C ALA A 24 -3.63 -4.48 -1.13
N THR A 25 -4.08 -5.33 -2.05
CA THR A 25 -3.30 -5.71 -3.23
C THR A 25 -3.70 -4.83 -4.41
N ASN A 26 -2.90 -4.83 -5.47
CA ASN A 26 -3.19 -4.08 -6.69
C ASN A 26 -4.56 -4.44 -7.33
N ALA A 27 -5.12 -5.60 -6.97
CA ALA A 27 -6.44 -6.04 -7.41
C ALA A 27 -7.61 -5.30 -6.75
N LEU A 28 -7.36 -4.34 -5.85
CA LEU A 28 -8.43 -3.54 -5.25
C LEU A 28 -9.26 -2.82 -6.34
N GLY A 29 -8.62 -2.40 -7.43
CA GLY A 29 -9.27 -1.87 -8.64
C GLY A 29 -9.97 -0.52 -8.48
N LEU A 30 -10.05 -0.01 -7.24
CA LEU A 30 -10.64 1.29 -6.92
C LEU A 30 -9.53 2.31 -6.80
N GLY A 31 -9.64 3.40 -7.56
CA GLY A 31 -8.82 4.58 -7.33
C GLY A 31 -9.01 5.04 -5.89
N ILE A 32 -7.93 5.12 -5.12
CA ILE A 32 -7.96 5.67 -3.76
C ILE A 32 -7.51 7.12 -3.91
N ASN A 33 -8.40 8.05 -3.56
CA ASN A 33 -8.08 9.46 -3.49
C ASN A 33 -8.24 9.95 -2.05
N ALA A 34 -7.30 9.55 -1.20
CA ALA A 34 -7.20 10.04 0.18
C ALA A 34 -5.94 10.91 0.27
N PRO A 35 -6.06 12.24 0.18
CA PRO A 35 -4.90 13.12 0.02
C PRO A 35 -3.98 13.14 1.25
N THR A 36 -4.50 12.72 2.40
CA THR A 36 -3.83 12.72 3.69
C THR A 36 -3.08 11.43 4.04
N ILE A 37 -2.85 10.52 3.07
CA ILE A 37 -2.04 9.31 3.29
C ILE A 37 -0.58 9.71 3.59
N ARG A 38 -0.05 9.25 4.73
CA ARG A 38 1.32 9.57 5.20
C ARG A 38 2.38 8.57 4.82
N ALA A 39 2.02 7.31 4.65
CA ALA A 39 2.94 6.29 4.21
C ALA A 39 2.25 5.33 3.25
N VAL A 40 2.97 4.91 2.21
CA VAL A 40 2.63 3.73 1.41
C VAL A 40 3.75 2.71 1.59
N VAL A 41 3.40 1.53 2.11
CA VAL A 41 4.36 0.45 2.38
C VAL A 41 4.12 -0.68 1.38
N HIS A 42 5.10 -0.94 0.52
CA HIS A 42 5.09 -2.08 -0.39
C HIS A 42 5.75 -3.26 0.31
N VAL A 43 4.98 -4.34 0.51
CA VAL A 43 5.48 -5.56 1.13
C VAL A 43 5.82 -6.57 0.04
N GLY A 44 7.08 -7.00 0.00
CA GLY A 44 7.60 -7.94 -0.99
C GLY A 44 8.21 -7.27 -2.22
N THR A 45 8.36 -8.05 -3.30
CA THR A 45 9.14 -7.64 -4.46
C THR A 45 8.37 -6.71 -5.40
N ILE A 46 8.97 -5.56 -5.73
CA ILE A 46 8.48 -4.67 -6.77
C ILE A 46 8.70 -5.31 -8.15
N ARG A 47 7.61 -5.75 -8.79
CA ARG A 47 7.70 -6.42 -10.10
C ARG A 47 7.94 -5.46 -11.27
N LYS A 48 7.45 -4.22 -11.17
CA LYS A 48 7.59 -3.18 -12.20
C LYS A 48 7.68 -1.80 -11.56
N MET A 49 8.73 -1.04 -11.89
CA MET A 49 8.94 0.31 -11.32
C MET A 49 7.79 1.28 -11.60
N ARG A 50 7.14 1.18 -12.77
CA ARG A 50 5.96 2.01 -13.08
C ARG A 50 4.79 1.77 -12.11
N HIS A 51 4.59 0.52 -11.71
CA HIS A 51 3.53 0.17 -10.76
C HIS A 51 3.85 0.76 -9.39
N TYR A 52 5.08 0.56 -8.93
CA TYR A 52 5.57 1.20 -7.71
C TYR A 52 5.38 2.71 -7.73
N ALA A 53 5.80 3.41 -8.80
CA ALA A 53 5.65 4.86 -8.90
C ALA A 53 4.18 5.31 -8.84
N GLN A 54 3.26 4.58 -9.48
CA GLN A 54 1.83 4.87 -9.45
C GLN A 54 1.22 4.61 -8.05
N GLU A 55 1.65 3.55 -7.39
CA GLU A 55 1.16 3.13 -6.07
C GLU A 55 1.71 4.04 -4.96
N SER A 56 3.01 4.30 -4.95
CA SER A 56 3.69 5.19 -4.01
C SER A 56 3.18 6.63 -4.11
N GLY A 57 2.84 7.10 -5.32
CA GLY A 57 2.25 8.43 -5.57
C GLY A 57 0.86 8.65 -4.98
N ARG A 58 0.33 7.71 -4.19
CA ARG A 58 -0.88 7.91 -3.37
C ARG A 58 -0.57 8.63 -2.06
N ALA A 59 0.67 8.57 -1.57
CA ALA A 59 1.09 9.29 -0.38
C ALA A 59 1.23 10.80 -0.66
N GLY A 60 0.95 11.64 0.34
CA GLY A 60 1.35 13.06 0.33
C GLY A 60 0.67 13.96 -0.70
N ARG A 61 -0.51 13.59 -1.23
CA ARG A 61 -1.19 14.42 -2.25
C ARG A 61 -1.73 15.76 -1.71
N ASP A 62 -1.72 15.94 -0.39
CA ASP A 62 -1.96 17.21 0.29
C ASP A 62 -0.70 18.11 0.38
N GLY A 63 0.43 17.70 -0.23
CA GLY A 63 1.67 18.46 -0.26
C GLY A 63 2.50 18.40 1.03
N ARG A 64 2.03 17.67 2.06
CA ARG A 64 2.77 17.47 3.31
C ARG A 64 3.75 16.32 3.18
N LYS A 65 4.79 16.31 4.03
CA LYS A 65 5.79 15.24 4.08
C LYS A 65 5.10 13.87 4.19
N SER A 66 5.55 12.92 3.38
CA SER A 66 5.07 11.55 3.36
C SER A 66 6.18 10.59 2.93
N GLU A 67 5.97 9.30 3.16
CA GLU A 67 6.97 8.26 2.89
C GLU A 67 6.46 7.19 1.93
N ALA A 68 7.38 6.69 1.10
CA ALA A 68 7.18 5.50 0.27
C ALA A 68 8.21 4.47 0.70
N ILE A 69 7.74 3.40 1.33
CA ILE A 69 8.60 2.39 1.98
C ILE A 69 8.50 1.09 1.17
N ILE A 70 9.64 0.45 0.92
CA ILE A 70 9.70 -0.92 0.40
C ILE A 70 10.22 -1.80 1.52
N MET A 71 9.38 -2.75 1.94
CA MET A 71 9.75 -3.76 2.91
C MET A 71 10.00 -5.07 2.18
N HIS A 72 11.27 -5.41 2.01
CA HIS A 72 11.72 -6.67 1.42
C HIS A 72 12.26 -7.57 2.53
N GLY A 73 11.61 -8.72 2.73
CA GLY A 73 12.05 -9.73 3.68
C GLY A 73 12.82 -10.83 2.97
N PHE A 74 13.90 -11.29 3.57
CA PHE A 74 14.58 -12.50 3.15
C PHE A 74 14.11 -13.67 4.01
N ARG A 75 13.90 -14.84 3.40
CA ARG A 75 13.61 -16.05 4.17
C ARG A 75 14.91 -16.78 4.40
N THR A 76 15.29 -16.99 5.65
CA THR A 76 16.41 -17.85 6.01
C THR A 76 15.87 -19.22 6.44
N ASP A 77 16.41 -20.32 5.90
CA ASP A 77 16.07 -21.65 6.41
C ASP A 77 16.88 -22.01 7.67
N LYS A 78 16.58 -23.18 8.25
CA LYS A 78 17.24 -23.68 9.47
C LYS A 78 18.75 -23.93 9.29
N ARG A 79 19.25 -23.98 8.05
CA ARG A 79 20.66 -24.18 7.70
C ARG A 79 21.38 -22.85 7.44
N GLY A 80 20.70 -21.72 7.61
CA GLY A 80 21.24 -20.40 7.32
C GLY A 80 21.18 -20.00 5.85
N VAL A 81 20.51 -20.79 4.99
CA VAL A 81 20.40 -20.48 3.57
C VAL A 81 19.38 -19.36 3.38
N VAL A 82 19.80 -18.26 2.77
CA VAL A 82 18.98 -17.08 2.50
C VAL A 82 18.33 -17.20 1.13
N TYR A 83 17.00 -17.17 1.10
CA TYR A 83 16.17 -17.12 -0.10
C TYR A 83 15.68 -15.68 -0.29
N LYS A 84 15.91 -15.17 -1.49
CA LYS A 84 15.42 -13.86 -1.96
C LYS A 84 14.01 -13.97 -2.51
#